data_AF-A0A0L8VBU8-F1
#
_entry.id   AF-A0A0L8VBU8-F1
#
_cell.length_a   1.000
_cell.length_b   1.000
_cell.length_c   1.000
_cell.angle_alpha   90.00
_cell.angle_beta   90.00
_cell.angle_gamma   90.00
#
_symmetry.space_group_name_H-M   'P 1'
#
loop_
_entity.id
_entity.type
_entity.pdbx_description
1 polymer ?
#
loop_
_entity_poly.entity_id
_entity_poly.type
_entity_poly.pdbx_seq_one_letter_code
_entity_poly.pdbx_strand_id
1 'polypeptide(L)'
;MNGLIETSSGYLFYSHHVKMNERLFFDLGLQVGMTYKKLDYGRLIFPDMIDQLTGITFPGNGEQPENASLLYPDFGVGALGQYDAFYFGFSLMHLTQPDESVFVGDQKGRLPMKITLHAGSRTRKWHRGLLSREFTLSPNIIYQQQGAFKQINLGMYILEKSLAGGLWYRQNLGVQPDAVIAMIGIMKDRFKIGYSYDYTLSKLSNYASGSHEFSLTFFIGEKHTNRDALMIPSL
;
A
#
# COMPACT_ATOMS: atom_id res chain seq x y z
N MET A 1 24.42 -3.48 2.50
CA MET A 1 23.30 -3.52 3.47
C MET A 1 22.28 -4.62 3.16
N ASN A 2 22.54 -5.55 2.24
CA ASN A 2 21.61 -6.65 1.94
C ASN A 2 21.65 -7.71 3.05
N GLY A 3 20.48 -8.06 3.60
CA GLY A 3 20.34 -9.17 4.55
C GLY A 3 20.77 -8.88 6.00
N LEU A 4 20.82 -7.60 6.41
CA LEU A 4 21.04 -7.24 7.81
C LEU A 4 19.76 -7.44 8.64
N ILE A 5 18.64 -7.01 8.08
CA ILE A 5 17.30 -7.21 8.64
C ILE A 5 16.51 -8.01 7.61
N GLU A 6 15.95 -9.13 8.06
CA GLU A 6 15.02 -9.94 7.28
C GLU A 6 13.65 -9.88 7.97
N THR A 7 12.63 -9.44 7.23
CA THR A 7 11.25 -9.41 7.71
C THR A 7 10.39 -10.29 6.81
N SER A 8 9.80 -11.32 7.38
CA SER A 8 8.84 -12.21 6.73
C SER A 8 7.48 -12.05 7.41
N SER A 9 6.42 -11.84 6.65
CA SER A 9 5.07 -11.67 7.20
C SER A 9 4.07 -12.54 6.46
N GLY A 10 3.13 -13.12 7.19
CA GLY A 10 1.97 -13.83 6.65
C GLY A 10 0.69 -13.21 7.19
N TYR A 11 -0.30 -12.99 6.32
CA TYR A 11 -1.59 -12.42 6.69
C TYR A 11 -2.74 -13.24 6.12
N LEU A 12 -3.77 -13.41 6.93
CA LEU A 12 -5.07 -13.97 6.58
C LEU A 12 -6.11 -12.86 6.68
N PHE A 13 -6.96 -12.79 5.65
CA PHE A 13 -8.02 -11.80 5.57
C PHE A 13 -9.35 -12.54 5.47
N TYR A 14 -10.32 -12.09 6.26
CA TYR A 14 -11.70 -12.54 6.19
C TYR A 14 -12.58 -11.32 5.94
N SER A 15 -13.46 -11.38 4.94
CA SER A 15 -14.45 -10.33 4.70
C SER A 15 -15.85 -10.89 4.72
N HIS A 16 -16.78 -10.09 5.24
CA HIS A 16 -18.20 -10.40 5.29
C HIS A 16 -18.99 -9.29 4.60
N HIS A 17 -19.76 -9.67 3.58
CA HIS A 17 -20.59 -8.78 2.80
C HIS A 17 -21.99 -8.67 3.40
N VAL A 18 -22.38 -7.44 3.77
CA VAL A 18 -23.66 -7.10 4.36
C VAL A 18 -24.41 -6.16 3.41
N LYS A 19 -25.49 -6.65 2.82
CA LYS A 19 -26.41 -5.84 2.04
C LYS A 19 -27.45 -5.23 2.97
N MET A 20 -27.40 -3.91 3.16
CA MET A 20 -28.36 -3.22 4.00
C MET A 20 -29.61 -2.81 3.21
N ASN A 21 -29.42 -2.29 1.98
CA ASN A 21 -30.48 -1.95 1.03
C ASN A 21 -30.01 -2.25 -0.41
N GLU A 22 -30.89 -2.15 -1.40
CA GLU A 22 -30.52 -2.32 -2.83
C GLU A 22 -29.46 -1.33 -3.33
N ARG A 23 -29.32 -0.19 -2.64
CA ARG A 23 -28.38 0.88 -2.99
C ARG A 23 -27.18 0.97 -2.04
N LEU A 24 -27.22 0.28 -0.91
CA LEU A 24 -26.25 0.42 0.18
C LEU A 24 -25.73 -0.94 0.63
N PHE A 25 -24.44 -1.13 0.42
CA PHE A 25 -23.70 -2.35 0.75
C PHE A 25 -22.55 -2.00 1.68
N PHE A 26 -22.23 -2.90 2.59
CA PHE A 26 -21.07 -2.81 3.46
C PHE A 26 -20.29 -4.12 3.44
N ASP A 27 -18.98 -4.01 3.30
CA ASP A 27 -18.05 -5.12 3.46
C ASP A 27 -17.20 -4.84 4.69
N LEU A 28 -17.30 -5.74 5.67
CA LEU A 28 -16.51 -5.69 6.90
C LEU A 28 -15.37 -6.69 6.77
N GLY A 29 -14.13 -6.22 6.99
CA GLY A 29 -12.92 -7.00 6.87
C GLY A 29 -12.20 -7.16 8.21
N LEU A 30 -11.74 -8.37 8.48
CA LEU A 30 -10.82 -8.71 9.55
C LEU A 30 -9.50 -9.18 8.94
N GLN A 31 -8.39 -8.74 9.53
CA GLN A 31 -7.05 -9.15 9.18
C GLN A 31 -6.38 -9.73 10.42
N VAL A 32 -5.81 -10.92 10.27
CA VAL A 32 -4.97 -11.57 11.27
C VAL A 32 -3.68 -11.96 10.60
N GLY A 33 -2.55 -11.60 11.18
CA GLY A 33 -1.25 -11.95 10.63
C GLY A 33 -0.20 -12.18 11.68
N MET A 34 0.96 -12.58 11.20
CA MET A 34 2.13 -12.82 12.01
C MET A 34 3.36 -12.37 11.24
N THR A 35 4.21 -11.59 11.92
CA THR A 35 5.44 -11.07 11.34
C THR A 35 6.63 -11.61 12.13
N TYR A 36 7.54 -12.20 11.39
CA TYR A 36 8.83 -12.67 11.85
C TYR A 36 9.90 -11.70 11.36
N LYS A 37 10.69 -11.16 12.29
CA LYS A 37 11.81 -10.26 12.02
C LYS A 37 13.08 -10.86 12.58
N LYS A 38 14.15 -10.82 11.81
CA LYS A 38 15.48 -11.31 12.19
C LYS A 38 16.51 -10.22 11.94
N LEU A 39 17.37 -9.99 12.93
CA LEU A 39 18.51 -9.09 12.82
C LEU A 39 19.80 -9.91 12.99
N ASP A 40 20.69 -9.80 12.01
CA ASP A 40 22.01 -10.45 12.06
C ASP A 40 23.04 -9.46 12.63
N TYR A 41 23.26 -9.53 13.94
CA TYR A 41 24.26 -8.73 14.66
C TYR A 41 25.69 -9.10 14.24
N GLY A 42 25.90 -10.29 13.70
CA GLY A 42 27.17 -10.76 13.14
C GLY A 42 27.69 -9.90 11.98
N ARG A 43 26.79 -9.16 11.31
CA ARG A 43 27.09 -8.31 10.14
C ARG A 43 27.09 -6.82 10.47
N LEU A 44 26.83 -6.44 11.72
CA LEU A 44 26.92 -5.06 12.16
C LEU A 44 28.38 -4.72 12.43
N ILE A 45 28.84 -3.61 11.86
CA ILE A 45 30.11 -2.99 12.24
C ILE A 45 29.76 -1.98 13.34
N PHE A 46 30.22 -2.24 14.55
CA PHE A 46 30.02 -1.34 15.67
C PHE A 46 31.11 -0.25 15.69
N PRO A 47 30.87 0.92 16.29
CA PRO A 47 31.85 2.02 16.31
C PRO A 47 33.19 1.67 17.00
N ASP A 48 33.18 0.72 17.94
CA ASP A 48 34.37 0.18 18.61
C ASP A 48 35.19 -0.77 17.72
N MET A 49 34.61 -1.24 16.61
CA MET A 49 35.27 -2.06 15.60
C MET A 49 35.97 -1.22 14.53
N ILE A 50 35.89 0.12 14.58
CA ILE A 50 36.49 1.02 13.58
C ILE A 50 37.61 1.82 14.26
N ASP A 51 38.83 1.72 13.73
CA ASP A 51 39.91 2.62 14.11
C ASP A 51 39.61 4.04 13.58
N GLN A 52 39.43 4.99 14.49
CA GLN A 52 39.05 6.37 14.18
C GLN A 52 40.10 7.13 13.34
N LEU A 53 41.36 6.66 13.33
CA LEU A 53 42.46 7.31 12.61
C LEU A 53 42.68 6.71 11.22
N THR A 54 42.47 5.39 11.06
CA THR A 54 42.77 4.66 9.82
C THR A 54 41.54 4.19 9.05
N GLY A 55 40.36 4.15 9.69
CA GLY A 55 39.11 3.66 9.11
C GLY A 55 39.07 2.14 8.88
N ILE A 56 40.08 1.41 9.37
CA ILE A 56 40.18 -0.05 9.23
C ILE A 56 39.26 -0.70 10.28
N THR A 57 38.59 -1.78 9.89
CA THR A 57 37.75 -2.55 10.80
C THR A 57 38.55 -3.66 11.47
N PHE A 58 38.40 -3.80 12.79
CA PHE A 58 39.01 -4.85 13.60
C PHE A 58 37.92 -5.58 14.39
N PRO A 59 38.11 -6.86 14.75
CA PRO A 59 37.22 -7.51 15.70
C PRO A 59 37.27 -6.70 17.01
N GLY A 60 36.14 -6.09 17.38
CA GLY A 60 36.04 -5.26 18.58
C GLY A 60 36.28 -6.09 19.85
N ASN A 61 36.63 -5.41 20.94
CA ASN A 61 36.90 -6.05 22.24
C ASN A 61 35.64 -6.30 23.09
N GLY A 62 34.45 -5.95 22.60
CA GLY A 62 33.17 -6.15 23.28
C GLY A 62 32.52 -7.50 22.99
N GLU A 63 31.66 -7.98 23.90
CA GLU A 63 30.76 -9.10 23.60
C GLU A 63 29.83 -8.71 22.44
N GLN A 64 29.94 -9.42 21.33
CA GLN A 64 29.06 -9.19 20.17
C GLN A 64 27.65 -9.68 20.52
N PRO A 65 26.61 -8.82 20.42
CA PRO A 65 25.24 -9.25 20.72
C PRO A 65 24.85 -10.43 19.83
N GLU A 66 24.20 -11.44 20.41
CA GLU A 66 23.71 -12.59 19.64
C GLU A 66 22.61 -12.18 18.67
N ASN A 67 22.50 -12.91 17.56
CA ASN A 67 21.43 -12.73 16.58
C ASN A 67 20.06 -12.81 17.25
N ALA A 68 19.26 -11.74 17.13
CA ALA A 68 17.94 -11.68 17.71
C ALA A 68 16.87 -11.87 16.64
N SER A 69 15.84 -12.64 17.01
CA SER A 69 14.64 -12.80 16.22
C SER A 69 13.41 -12.44 17.05
N LEU A 70 12.43 -11.89 16.37
CA LEU A 70 11.20 -11.39 16.98
C LEU A 70 10.02 -11.87 16.15
N LEU A 71 9.08 -12.54 16.82
CA LEU A 71 7.83 -12.98 16.23
C LEU A 71 6.70 -12.27 16.98
N TYR A 72 5.88 -11.51 16.25
CA TYR A 72 4.72 -10.85 16.84
C TYR A 72 3.47 -11.06 16.00
N PRO A 73 2.29 -11.22 16.64
CA PRO A 73 1.02 -11.22 15.95
C PRO A 73 0.62 -9.79 15.57
N ASP A 74 -0.06 -9.65 14.44
CA ASP A 74 -0.57 -8.39 13.94
C ASP A 74 -2.06 -8.53 13.59
N PHE A 75 -2.83 -7.49 13.89
CA PHE A 75 -4.27 -7.48 13.70
C PHE A 75 -4.71 -6.19 13.02
N GLY A 76 -5.70 -6.33 12.15
CA GLY A 76 -6.31 -5.21 11.45
C GLY A 76 -7.80 -5.40 11.26
N VAL A 77 -8.50 -4.29 11.06
CA VAL A 77 -9.92 -4.26 10.73
C VAL A 77 -10.15 -3.23 9.64
N GLY A 78 -11.13 -3.47 8.78
CA GLY A 78 -11.53 -2.51 7.77
C GLY A 78 -13.02 -2.59 7.49
N ALA A 79 -13.55 -1.50 6.95
CA ALA A 79 -14.91 -1.45 6.45
C ALA A 79 -14.93 -0.69 5.13
N LEU A 80 -15.75 -1.16 4.20
CA LEU A 80 -15.98 -0.54 2.91
C LEU A 80 -17.48 -0.41 2.70
N GLY A 81 -17.97 0.80 2.53
CA GLY A 81 -19.35 1.10 2.16
C GLY A 81 -19.43 1.49 0.69
N GLN A 82 -20.47 1.02 0.01
CA GLN A 82 -20.84 1.48 -1.33
C GLN A 82 -22.28 1.96 -1.32
N TYR A 83 -22.50 3.21 -1.73
CA TYR A 83 -23.81 3.81 -1.95
C TYR A 83 -23.96 4.24 -3.40
N ASP A 84 -24.79 3.52 -4.17
CA ASP A 84 -24.96 3.70 -5.61
C ASP A 84 -23.60 3.76 -6.35
N ALA A 85 -23.21 4.95 -6.79
CA ALA A 85 -21.98 5.24 -7.53
C ALA A 85 -20.80 5.65 -6.63
N PHE A 86 -21.03 5.89 -5.33
CA PHE A 86 -20.01 6.33 -4.39
C PHE A 86 -19.54 5.16 -3.53
N TYR A 87 -18.26 5.13 -3.21
CA TYR A 87 -17.70 4.21 -2.23
C TYR A 87 -16.80 4.96 -1.26
N PHE A 88 -16.76 4.48 -0.04
CA PHE A 88 -15.94 5.02 1.03
C PHE A 88 -15.58 3.90 1.98
N GLY A 89 -14.41 3.99 2.60
CA GLY A 89 -13.98 2.96 3.51
C GLY A 89 -12.83 3.42 4.37
N PHE A 90 -12.56 2.61 5.38
CA PHE A 90 -11.42 2.78 6.26
C PHE A 90 -10.77 1.44 6.54
N SER A 91 -9.48 1.47 6.86
CA SER A 91 -8.72 0.32 7.32
C SER A 91 -7.78 0.77 8.43
N LEU A 92 -7.74 -0.01 9.50
CA LEU A 92 -6.86 0.14 10.64
C LEU A 92 -5.99 -1.11 10.70
N MET A 93 -4.67 -0.96 10.52
CA MET A 93 -3.69 -2.05 10.66
C MET A 93 -2.78 -1.79 11.86
N HIS A 94 -2.13 -2.82 12.40
CA HIS A 94 -1.29 -2.71 13.59
C HIS A 94 -2.06 -2.24 14.82
N LEU A 95 -3.27 -2.79 15.03
CA LEU A 95 -4.15 -2.43 16.15
C LEU A 95 -3.49 -2.67 17.51
N THR A 96 -2.72 -3.75 17.63
CA THR A 96 -2.01 -4.12 18.87
C THR A 96 -0.73 -3.33 19.08
N GLN A 97 -0.33 -2.48 18.13
CA GLN A 97 0.93 -1.74 18.13
C GLN A 97 2.10 -2.60 18.63
N PRO A 98 2.38 -3.73 17.97
CA PRO A 98 3.36 -4.68 18.45
C PRO A 98 4.72 -4.01 18.60
N ASP A 99 5.48 -4.44 19.59
CA ASP A 99 6.86 -4.02 19.71
C ASP A 99 7.66 -4.66 18.58
N GLU A 100 8.31 -3.84 17.75
CA GLU A 100 9.15 -4.28 16.65
C GLU A 100 10.65 -4.15 17.00
N SER A 101 10.96 -3.80 18.25
CA SER A 101 12.33 -3.66 18.72
C SER A 101 12.99 -5.03 18.82
N VAL A 102 14.02 -5.20 18.00
CA VAL A 102 14.89 -6.40 18.02
C VAL A 102 16.07 -6.20 19.00
N PHE A 103 16.20 -4.99 19.57
CA PHE A 103 17.23 -4.69 20.57
C PHE A 103 16.80 -5.21 21.94
N VAL A 104 17.68 -5.98 22.59
CA VAL A 104 17.52 -6.37 24.00
C VAL A 104 17.82 -5.13 24.86
N GLY A 105 16.79 -4.36 25.19
CA GLY A 105 16.88 -3.14 25.99
C GLY A 105 15.55 -2.41 26.15
N ASP A 106 15.52 -1.36 26.97
CA ASP A 106 14.28 -0.67 27.39
C ASP A 106 13.64 0.23 26.31
N GLN A 107 14.20 0.22 25.09
CA GLN A 107 13.68 1.00 23.95
C GLN A 107 12.63 0.19 23.19
N LYS A 108 11.37 0.35 23.61
CA LYS A 108 10.19 -0.23 22.94
C LYS A 108 9.93 0.51 21.63
N GLY A 109 10.19 -0.17 20.52
CA GLY A 109 9.96 0.31 19.16
C GLY A 109 8.56 -0.10 18.72
N ARG A 110 7.53 0.51 19.30
CA ARG A 110 6.14 0.16 18.96
C ARG A 110 5.84 0.52 17.52
N LEU A 111 5.35 -0.46 16.75
CA LEU A 111 4.86 -0.24 15.41
C LEU A 111 3.58 0.60 15.49
N PRO A 112 3.59 1.86 15.03
CA PRO A 112 2.41 2.71 15.15
C PRO A 112 1.28 2.18 14.26
N MET A 113 0.07 2.29 14.79
CA MET A 113 -1.15 1.93 14.06
C MET A 113 -1.21 2.69 12.73
N LYS A 114 -1.52 1.96 11.65
CA LYS A 114 -1.67 2.53 10.31
C LYS A 114 -3.15 2.73 10.03
N ILE A 115 -3.53 3.98 9.80
CA ILE A 115 -4.89 4.39 9.48
C ILE A 115 -4.94 4.72 7.99
N THR A 116 -5.85 4.08 7.26
CA THR A 116 -6.11 4.38 5.85
C THR A 116 -7.58 4.74 5.70
N LEU A 117 -7.88 5.91 5.16
CA LEU A 117 -9.21 6.33 4.75
C LEU A 117 -9.20 6.43 3.23
N HIS A 118 -10.25 5.94 2.57
CA HIS A 118 -10.38 6.06 1.14
C HIS A 118 -11.82 6.34 0.75
N ALA A 119 -12.00 7.12 -0.31
CA ALA A 119 -13.30 7.38 -0.89
C ALA A 119 -13.16 7.63 -2.38
N GLY A 120 -14.22 7.39 -3.11
CA GLY A 120 -14.26 7.63 -4.54
C GLY A 120 -15.67 7.52 -5.08
N SER A 121 -15.77 7.78 -6.37
CA SER A 121 -17.02 7.56 -7.08
C SER A 121 -16.75 6.91 -8.42
N ARG A 122 -17.79 6.36 -9.02
CA ARG A 122 -17.77 5.76 -10.35
C ARG A 122 -18.93 6.34 -11.14
N THR A 123 -18.66 7.40 -11.89
CA THR A 123 -19.65 8.00 -12.77
C THR A 123 -19.56 7.37 -14.15
N ARG A 124 -20.58 6.61 -14.51
CA ARG A 124 -20.81 6.14 -15.87
C ARG A 124 -21.63 7.22 -16.56
N LYS A 125 -21.19 7.74 -17.70
CA LYS A 125 -21.86 8.69 -18.62
C LYS A 125 -21.24 10.10 -18.65
N TRP A 126 -20.15 10.24 -19.40
CA TRP A 126 -19.94 11.47 -20.16
C TRP A 126 -20.35 11.21 -21.62
N HIS A 127 -21.43 11.85 -22.06
CA HIS A 127 -21.95 11.73 -23.44
C HIS A 127 -21.53 12.96 -24.25
N ARG A 128 -20.84 12.77 -25.38
CA ARG A 128 -20.69 13.78 -26.42
C ARG A 128 -20.73 13.12 -27.81
N GLY A 129 -21.90 13.18 -28.46
CA GLY A 129 -22.05 13.02 -29.91
C GLY A 129 -22.16 11.60 -30.50
N LEU A 130 -22.37 11.58 -31.83
CA LEU A 130 -22.69 10.43 -32.70
C LEU A 130 -21.65 9.28 -32.72
N LEU A 131 -20.49 9.44 -32.07
CA LEU A 131 -19.48 8.42 -31.83
C LEU A 131 -19.59 7.93 -30.37
N SER A 132 -20.63 7.15 -30.08
CA SER A 132 -21.03 6.73 -28.72
C SER A 132 -20.05 5.73 -28.07
N ARG A 133 -18.92 6.22 -27.56
CA ARG A 133 -18.04 5.47 -26.65
C ARG A 133 -18.42 5.77 -25.19
N GLU A 134 -18.72 4.72 -24.42
CA GLU A 134 -19.02 4.83 -22.99
C GLU A 134 -17.71 4.92 -22.19
N PHE A 135 -17.48 6.07 -21.55
CA PHE A 135 -16.39 6.25 -20.60
C PHE A 135 -16.93 6.26 -19.16
N THR A 136 -16.18 5.63 -18.27
CA THR A 136 -16.37 5.67 -16.82
C THR A 136 -15.29 6.55 -16.22
N LEU A 137 -15.68 7.58 -15.47
CA LEU A 137 -14.78 8.39 -14.68
C LEU A 137 -14.84 7.94 -13.22
N SER A 138 -13.68 7.84 -12.58
CA SER A 138 -13.60 7.48 -11.18
C SER A 138 -12.58 8.33 -10.43
N PRO A 139 -13.03 9.46 -9.85
CA PRO A 139 -12.19 10.23 -8.93
C PRO A 139 -12.07 9.47 -7.60
N ASN A 140 -10.88 9.53 -7.02
CA ASN A 140 -10.44 8.76 -5.87
C ASN A 140 -9.62 9.65 -4.93
N ILE A 141 -9.76 9.42 -3.64
CA ILE A 141 -8.93 10.01 -2.61
C ILE A 141 -8.56 8.93 -1.60
N ILE A 142 -7.28 8.90 -1.20
CA ILE A 142 -6.76 8.01 -0.17
C ILE A 142 -5.93 8.83 0.80
N TYR A 143 -6.33 8.87 2.06
CA TYR A 143 -5.53 9.42 3.16
C TYR A 143 -4.91 8.27 3.95
N GLN A 144 -3.62 8.35 4.21
CA GLN A 144 -2.87 7.36 4.99
C GLN A 144 -2.08 8.06 6.08
N GLN A 145 -2.11 7.48 7.28
CA GLN A 145 -1.32 7.94 8.41
C GLN A 145 -0.71 6.76 9.14
N GLN A 146 0.59 6.83 9.41
CA GLN A 146 1.30 5.85 10.21
C GLN A 146 2.36 6.57 11.05
N GLY A 147 2.18 6.57 12.37
CA GLY A 147 3.01 7.37 13.27
C GLY A 147 2.96 8.86 12.93
N ALA A 148 4.14 9.47 12.74
CA ALA A 148 4.26 10.87 12.33
C ALA A 148 4.04 11.10 10.82
N PHE A 149 4.09 10.03 10.01
CA PHE A 149 3.97 10.14 8.56
C PHE A 149 2.51 10.21 8.14
N LYS A 150 2.19 11.19 7.29
CA LYS A 150 0.84 11.44 6.77
C LYS A 150 0.93 11.67 5.27
N GLN A 151 0.07 11.01 4.51
CA GLN A 151 0.08 11.04 3.04
C GLN A 151 -1.34 11.17 2.51
N ILE A 152 -1.52 11.99 1.49
CA ILE A 152 -2.75 12.10 0.70
C ILE A 152 -2.43 11.69 -0.73
N ASN A 153 -3.26 10.84 -1.30
CA ASN A 153 -3.23 10.47 -2.70
C ASN A 153 -4.57 10.90 -3.33
N LEU A 154 -4.49 11.69 -4.39
CA LEU A 154 -5.64 12.10 -5.19
C LEU A 154 -5.51 11.44 -6.54
N GLY A 155 -6.52 10.69 -6.96
CA GLY A 155 -6.50 9.88 -8.17
C GLY A 155 -7.71 10.12 -9.04
N MET A 156 -7.55 9.91 -10.33
CA MET A 156 -8.66 9.79 -11.27
C MET A 156 -8.37 8.68 -12.26
N TYR A 157 -9.32 7.75 -12.39
CA TYR A 157 -9.32 6.76 -13.45
C TYR A 157 -10.31 7.12 -14.55
N ILE A 158 -9.94 6.78 -15.78
CA ILE A 158 -10.77 6.84 -16.97
C ILE A 158 -10.79 5.43 -17.56
N LEU A 159 -11.97 4.80 -17.61
CA LEU A 159 -12.11 3.45 -18.13
C LEU A 159 -13.01 3.44 -19.37
N GLU A 160 -12.57 2.77 -20.42
CA GLU A 160 -13.26 2.63 -21.69
C GLU A 160 -13.21 1.18 -22.19
N LYS A 161 -14.27 0.40 -21.94
CA LYS A 161 -14.41 -1.02 -22.33
C LYS A 161 -13.19 -1.89 -21.97
N SER A 162 -12.16 -1.91 -22.82
CA SER A 162 -10.93 -2.68 -22.65
C SER A 162 -9.69 -1.84 -22.34
N LEU A 163 -9.80 -0.51 -22.30
CA LEU A 163 -8.72 0.40 -21.95
C LEU A 163 -9.00 1.06 -20.61
N ALA A 164 -7.95 1.33 -19.87
CA ALA A 164 -8.01 2.13 -18.66
C ALA A 164 -6.78 3.03 -18.57
N GLY A 165 -6.99 4.25 -18.12
CA GLY A 165 -5.95 5.21 -17.82
C GLY A 165 -6.17 5.78 -16.43
N GLY A 166 -5.09 6.21 -15.79
CA GLY A 166 -5.15 6.78 -14.45
C GLY A 166 -4.11 7.88 -14.27
N LEU A 167 -4.46 8.90 -13.50
CA LEU A 167 -3.52 9.89 -12.99
C LEU A 167 -3.68 9.99 -11.49
N TRP A 168 -2.58 9.95 -10.76
CA TRP A 168 -2.54 10.14 -9.32
C TRP A 168 -1.53 11.20 -8.92
N TYR A 169 -1.84 11.92 -7.87
CA TYR A 169 -0.99 12.89 -7.21
C TYR A 169 -0.80 12.46 -5.76
N ARG A 170 0.45 12.18 -5.38
CA ARG A 170 0.85 11.74 -4.05
C ARG A 170 1.55 12.87 -3.32
N GLN A 171 1.00 13.26 -2.18
CA GLN A 171 1.49 14.32 -1.32
C GLN A 171 1.78 13.79 0.07
N ASN A 172 3.02 13.93 0.53
CA ASN A 172 3.39 13.71 1.92
C ASN A 172 3.17 15.02 2.70
N LEU A 173 2.28 14.97 3.69
CA LEU A 173 1.93 16.12 4.52
C LEU A 173 3.07 16.40 5.51
N GLY A 174 3.54 17.64 5.53
CA GLY A 174 4.67 18.06 6.39
C GLY A 174 6.06 17.93 5.78
N VAL A 175 6.17 17.47 4.53
CA VAL A 175 7.44 17.42 3.78
C VAL A 175 7.31 18.19 2.45
N GLN A 176 7.48 17.53 1.31
CA GLN A 176 7.37 18.07 -0.04
C GLN A 176 6.39 17.19 -0.83
N PRO A 177 5.82 17.71 -1.94
CA PRO A 177 5.16 16.87 -2.93
C PRO A 177 6.03 15.68 -3.30
N ASP A 178 5.43 14.50 -3.31
CA ASP A 178 6.20 13.27 -3.48
C ASP A 178 6.27 12.91 -4.96
N ALA A 179 5.13 12.59 -5.58
CA ALA A 179 5.10 12.13 -6.96
C ALA A 179 3.77 12.38 -7.68
N VAL A 180 3.84 12.45 -9.01
CA VAL A 180 2.70 12.26 -9.92
C VAL A 180 2.86 10.91 -10.58
N ILE A 181 1.81 10.12 -10.59
CA ILE A 181 1.82 8.76 -11.14
C ILE A 181 0.87 8.73 -12.32
N ALA A 182 1.39 8.34 -13.48
CA ALA A 182 0.59 8.11 -14.67
C ALA A 182 0.46 6.61 -14.92
N MET A 183 -0.75 6.17 -15.25
CA MET A 183 -1.07 4.76 -15.47
C MET A 183 -1.80 4.58 -16.79
N ILE A 184 -1.48 3.51 -17.50
CA ILE A 184 -2.25 3.01 -18.63
C ILE A 184 -2.34 1.49 -18.55
N GLY A 185 -3.47 0.93 -18.95
CA GLY A 185 -3.65 -0.51 -18.93
C GLY A 185 -4.73 -1.00 -19.87
N ILE A 186 -4.66 -2.29 -20.12
CA ILE A 186 -5.61 -3.04 -20.93
C ILE A 186 -6.34 -4.01 -20.01
N MET A 187 -7.66 -3.95 -20.04
CA MET A 187 -8.53 -4.83 -19.29
C MET A 187 -9.27 -5.77 -20.25
N LYS A 188 -9.06 -7.06 -20.09
CA LYS A 188 -9.82 -8.13 -20.74
C LYS A 188 -10.53 -8.96 -19.67
N ASP A 189 -11.48 -9.80 -20.09
CA ASP A 189 -12.27 -10.58 -19.13
C ASP A 189 -11.44 -11.54 -18.28
N ARG A 190 -10.31 -12.04 -18.80
CA ARG A 190 -9.44 -13.01 -18.11
C ARG A 190 -8.13 -12.43 -17.59
N PHE A 191 -7.73 -11.24 -18.03
CA PHE A 191 -6.50 -10.63 -17.58
C PHE A 191 -6.55 -9.11 -17.64
N LYS A 192 -5.75 -8.45 -16.81
CA LYS A 192 -5.44 -7.02 -16.90
C LYS A 192 -3.93 -6.85 -16.97
N ILE A 193 -3.48 -5.97 -17.84
CA ILE A 193 -2.08 -5.54 -17.92
C ILE A 193 -2.06 -4.06 -17.64
N GLY A 194 -1.21 -3.62 -16.71
CA GLY A 194 -1.00 -2.23 -16.38
C GLY A 194 0.47 -1.85 -16.52
N TYR A 195 0.69 -0.60 -16.87
CA TYR A 195 1.98 0.05 -16.77
C TYR A 195 1.79 1.38 -16.05
N SER A 196 2.64 1.66 -15.07
CA SER A 196 2.67 2.92 -14.35
C SER A 196 4.06 3.54 -14.36
N TYR A 197 4.06 4.86 -14.39
CA TYR A 197 5.26 5.68 -14.27
C TYR A 197 5.09 6.67 -13.12
N ASP A 198 5.92 6.50 -12.09
CA ASP A 198 5.99 7.36 -10.92
C ASP A 198 7.02 8.46 -11.18
N TYR A 199 6.54 9.68 -11.41
CA TYR A 199 7.38 10.87 -11.57
C TYR A 199 7.52 11.61 -10.23
N THR A 200 8.71 11.52 -9.63
CA THR A 200 9.02 12.17 -8.36
C THR A 200 9.11 13.69 -8.52
N LEU A 201 8.35 14.43 -7.72
CA LEU A 201 8.29 15.89 -7.71
C LEU A 201 9.22 16.55 -6.68
N SER A 202 9.70 15.78 -5.69
CA SER A 202 10.56 16.31 -4.63
C SER A 202 11.96 16.68 -5.14
N LYS A 203 12.77 17.40 -4.34
CA LYS A 203 14.19 17.70 -4.64
C LYS A 203 15.06 16.47 -4.96
N LEU A 204 14.57 15.26 -4.66
CA LEU A 204 15.19 13.99 -5.07
C LEU A 204 15.04 13.69 -6.57
N SER A 205 14.15 14.40 -7.29
CA SER A 205 13.94 14.31 -8.74
C SER A 205 15.22 14.57 -9.54
N ASN A 206 16.14 15.39 -9.02
CA ASN A 206 17.45 15.64 -9.64
C ASN A 206 18.38 14.40 -9.62
N TYR A 207 18.07 13.40 -8.80
CA TYR A 207 18.89 12.20 -8.62
C TYR A 207 18.15 10.89 -8.91
N ALA A 208 16.83 10.93 -9.13
CA ALA A 208 16.00 9.77 -9.44
C ALA A 208 15.06 10.07 -10.62
N SER A 209 15.24 9.36 -11.73
CA SER A 209 14.52 9.53 -13.00
C SER A 209 13.07 9.00 -13.00
N GLY A 210 12.45 8.88 -11.83
CA GLY A 210 11.17 8.20 -11.64
C GLY A 210 11.29 6.67 -11.59
N SER A 211 10.16 5.98 -11.49
CA SER A 211 10.08 4.51 -11.42
C SER A 211 9.06 3.95 -12.39
N HIS A 212 9.40 2.83 -13.02
CA HIS A 212 8.56 2.11 -13.97
C HIS A 212 8.03 0.84 -13.30
N GLU A 213 6.72 0.63 -13.34
CA GLU A 213 6.10 -0.57 -12.80
C GLU A 213 5.20 -1.22 -13.86
N PHE A 214 5.25 -2.56 -13.91
CA PHE A 214 4.45 -3.39 -14.80
C PHE A 214 3.60 -4.33 -13.94
N SER A 215 2.30 -4.31 -14.14
CA SER A 215 1.35 -5.15 -13.41
C SER A 215 0.63 -6.11 -14.36
N LEU A 216 0.40 -7.32 -13.87
CA LEU A 216 -0.31 -8.37 -14.58
C LEU A 216 -1.26 -9.08 -13.61
N THR A 217 -2.55 -8.98 -13.88
CA THR A 217 -3.60 -9.65 -13.11
C THR A 217 -4.23 -10.73 -13.97
N PHE A 218 -4.40 -11.93 -13.43
CA PHE A 218 -5.13 -13.02 -14.07
C PHE A 218 -6.37 -13.39 -13.25
N PHE A 219 -7.49 -13.59 -13.92
CA PHE A 219 -8.71 -14.08 -13.31
C PHE A 219 -8.88 -15.55 -13.66
N ILE A 220 -8.88 -16.41 -12.64
CA ILE A 220 -9.09 -17.85 -12.77
C ILE A 220 -10.53 -18.13 -12.33
N GLY A 221 -11.37 -18.59 -13.26
CA GLY A 221 -12.77 -18.92 -13.00
C GLY A 221 -13.77 -18.17 -13.89
N GLU A 222 -15.05 -18.50 -13.73
CA GLU A 222 -16.13 -17.84 -14.47
C GLU A 222 -16.51 -16.50 -13.84
N LYS A 223 -16.81 -15.52 -14.70
CA LYS A 223 -17.22 -14.19 -14.29
C LYS A 223 -18.66 -14.24 -13.77
N HIS A 224 -18.83 -14.45 -12.47
CA HIS A 224 -20.13 -14.31 -11.84
C HIS A 224 -20.58 -12.85 -11.87
N THR A 225 -21.54 -12.54 -12.74
CA THR A 225 -22.17 -11.23 -12.85
C THR A 225 -23.27 -11.13 -11.80
N ASN A 226 -22.90 -11.15 -10.53
CA ASN A 226 -23.87 -10.86 -9.48
C ASN A 226 -24.07 -9.33 -9.41
N ARG A 227 -25.33 -8.88 -9.41
CA ARG A 227 -25.68 -7.45 -9.38
C ARG A 227 -25.25 -6.74 -8.09
N ASP A 228 -24.96 -7.52 -7.05
CA ASP A 228 -24.55 -7.06 -5.72
C ASP A 228 -23.01 -6.96 -5.54
N ALA A 229 -22.24 -7.07 -6.63
CA ALA A 229 -20.78 -6.98 -6.55
C ALA A 229 -20.30 -5.53 -6.39
N LEU A 230 -19.37 -5.30 -5.45
CA LEU A 230 -18.65 -4.05 -5.28
C LEU A 230 -18.00 -3.60 -6.61
N MET A 231 -18.25 -2.36 -7.00
CA MET A 231 -17.87 -1.83 -8.32
C MET A 231 -16.72 -0.82 -8.22
N ILE A 232 -15.64 -1.18 -7.52
CA ILE A 232 -14.45 -0.33 -7.39
C ILE A 232 -13.52 -0.57 -8.58
N PRO A 233 -13.18 0.47 -9.37
CA PRO A 233 -12.21 0.33 -10.44
C PRO A 233 -10.81 0.07 -9.88
N SER A 234 -10.15 -0.94 -10.42
CA SER A 234 -8.73 -1.20 -10.21
C SER A 234 -8.04 -1.50 -11.54
N LEU A 235 -6.85 -0.94 -11.70
CA LEU A 235 -5.92 -1.20 -12.79
C LEU A 235 -4.84 -2.16 -12.32
#